data_AF-A0A8S3J286-F1
#
_entry.id   AF-A0A8S3J286-F1
#
_cell.length_a   1.000
_cell.length_b   1.000
_cell.length_c   1.000
_cell.angle_alpha   90.00
_cell.angle_beta   90.00
_cell.angle_gamma   90.00
#
_symmetry.space_group_name_H-M   'P 1'
#
loop_
_entity.id
_entity.type
_entity.pdbx_description
1 polymer ?
#
loop_
_entity_poly.entity_id
_entity_poly.type
_entity_poly.pdbx_seq_one_letter_code
_entity_poly.pdbx_strand_id
1 'polypeptide(L)'
;SDERQHQEINQATTTNRKRISFNQLKHAVSSNLPCFFIEFTSNADRNSIPTAIHASDLIFKELQSKGVLINRFTLVGWARKKLKLGVNNKEDYAILVSTDNWPTKIYGIDIVVVKPKYIPDSFALVVRYVPRDLEENFVSNEVQRTIASADRIKRIHYSYQRRTDDYRFDVKDYSEYNAVLQLGRIAIGHSWLSITKFYPGNRLTYCTRCWRIGHLRNTCNAESKCRICLENLNIDTPHMCNNEPKCAQCDGKHHSLDSQC
;
A
#
# COMPACT_ATOMS: atom_id res chain seq x y z
N SER A 1 19.62 -2.65 52.50
CA SER A 1 19.01 -3.59 51.54
C SER A 1 18.48 -2.84 50.33
N ASP A 2 19.21 -1.80 49.90
CA ASP A 2 18.66 -0.70 49.09
C ASP A 2 19.36 -0.53 47.74
N GLU A 3 20.11 -1.55 47.30
CA GLU A 3 20.81 -1.52 46.00
C GLU A 3 20.09 -2.31 44.90
N ARG A 4 18.98 -3.00 45.21
CA ARG A 4 18.23 -3.81 44.23
C ARG A 4 17.07 -3.08 43.54
N GLN A 5 16.63 -1.93 44.03
CA GLN A 5 15.50 -1.19 43.41
C GLN A 5 15.94 -0.15 42.36
N HIS A 6 17.23 0.16 42.24
CA HIS A 6 17.72 1.10 41.21
C HIS A 6 18.25 0.45 39.92
N GLN A 7 18.22 -0.88 39.82
CA GLN A 7 18.67 -1.60 38.61
C GLN A 7 17.53 -2.02 37.65
N GLU A 8 16.26 -1.92 38.04
CA GLU A 8 15.14 -2.32 37.16
C GLU A 8 14.55 -1.18 36.31
N ILE A 9 14.92 0.08 36.55
CA ILE A 9 14.38 1.23 35.78
C ILE A 9 15.20 1.49 34.50
N ASN A 10 16.40 0.91 34.36
CA ASN A 10 17.32 1.17 33.25
C ASN A 10 17.38 0.10 32.14
N GLN A 11 16.46 -0.88 32.12
CA GLN A 11 16.41 -1.89 31.06
C GLN A 11 15.28 -1.70 30.02
N ALA A 12 14.47 -0.64 30.13
CA ALA A 12 13.39 -0.34 29.18
C ALA A 12 13.82 0.46 27.94
N THR A 13 15.10 0.84 27.79
CA THR A 13 15.52 1.88 26.84
C THR A 13 16.31 1.43 25.61
N THR A 14 16.45 0.12 25.32
CA THR A 14 17.40 -0.29 24.26
C THR A 14 16.96 -1.38 23.27
N THR A 15 15.67 -1.53 22.98
CA THR A 15 15.22 -2.38 21.84
C THR A 15 14.01 -1.84 21.04
N ASN A 16 13.82 -0.52 20.94
CA ASN A 16 12.87 0.03 19.96
C ASN A 16 13.50 0.20 18.56
N ARG A 17 14.02 -0.89 17.98
CA ARG A 17 14.34 -0.93 16.54
C ARG A 17 13.03 -1.09 15.75
N LYS A 18 12.48 0.05 15.31
CA LYS A 18 11.55 0.23 14.17
C LYS A 18 10.48 -0.86 14.01
N ARG A 19 9.60 -1.04 15.00
CA ARG A 19 8.30 -1.67 14.71
C ARG A 19 7.49 -0.68 13.89
N ILE A 20 7.18 -1.07 12.65
CA ILE A 20 6.20 -0.39 11.82
C ILE A 20 4.89 -0.38 12.62
N SER A 21 4.28 0.79 12.82
CA SER A 21 3.05 0.88 13.61
C SER A 21 1.93 0.08 12.93
N PHE A 22 0.95 -0.40 13.69
CA PHE A 22 -0.18 -1.13 13.12
C PHE A 22 -0.92 -0.30 12.05
N ASN A 23 -1.00 1.02 12.23
CA ASN A 23 -1.55 1.94 11.22
C ASN A 23 -0.70 2.01 9.95
N GLN A 24 0.63 2.00 10.09
CA GLN A 24 1.55 1.92 8.95
C GLN A 24 1.46 0.58 8.22
N LEU A 25 1.27 -0.52 8.96
CA LEU A 25 1.04 -1.85 8.38
C LEU A 25 -0.32 -1.89 7.67
N LYS A 26 -1.39 -1.41 8.30
CA LYS A 26 -2.72 -1.30 7.69
C LYS A 26 -2.67 -0.48 6.40
N HIS A 27 -1.97 0.66 6.38
CA HIS A 27 -1.77 1.47 5.18
C HIS A 27 -0.97 0.73 4.09
N ALA A 28 0.12 0.04 4.48
CA ALA A 28 0.95 -0.72 3.54
C ALA A 28 0.21 -1.94 2.95
N VAL A 29 -0.69 -2.56 3.72
CA VAL A 29 -1.45 -3.76 3.35
C VAL A 29 -2.73 -3.40 2.59
N SER A 30 -3.54 -2.48 3.08
CA SER A 30 -4.90 -2.27 2.57
C SER A 30 -4.95 -1.53 1.23
N SER A 31 -3.98 -0.65 0.97
CA SER A 31 -4.07 0.25 -0.19
C SER A 31 -2.75 0.49 -0.93
N ASN A 32 -1.59 0.18 -0.32
CA ASN A 32 -0.24 0.42 -0.85
C ASN A 32 -0.11 1.77 -1.59
N LEU A 33 -0.75 2.81 -1.03
CA LEU A 33 -0.84 4.11 -1.67
C LEU A 33 0.47 4.87 -1.49
N PRO A 34 0.98 5.54 -2.53
CA PRO A 34 2.14 6.39 -2.40
C PRO A 34 1.86 7.56 -1.45
N CYS A 35 2.90 7.99 -0.74
CA CYS A 35 2.81 9.17 0.09
C CYS A 35 3.08 10.44 -0.72
N PHE A 36 2.47 11.53 -0.30
CA PHE A 36 2.80 12.87 -0.74
C PHE A 36 3.97 13.41 0.08
N PHE A 37 4.81 14.24 -0.54
CA PHE A 37 5.90 14.91 0.15
C PHE A 37 5.76 16.41 0.05
N ILE A 38 5.98 17.12 1.15
CA ILE A 38 6.02 18.58 1.20
C ILE A 38 7.45 19.00 1.47
N GLU A 39 7.99 19.79 0.55
CA GLU A 39 9.31 20.39 0.67
C GLU A 39 9.17 21.83 1.14
N PHE A 40 9.89 22.18 2.20
CA PHE A 40 9.99 23.56 2.66
C PHE A 40 11.16 24.22 1.93
N THR A 41 10.96 25.43 1.42
CA THR A 41 12.02 26.17 0.72
C THR A 41 13.20 26.47 1.66
N SER A 42 14.41 26.43 1.09
CA SER A 42 15.70 26.26 1.80
C SER A 42 16.12 27.38 2.75
N ASN A 43 15.36 28.48 2.84
CA ASN A 43 15.70 29.63 3.69
C ASN A 43 14.99 29.63 5.05
N ALA A 44 14.16 28.62 5.35
CA ALA A 44 13.51 28.50 6.65
C ALA A 44 14.47 27.91 7.69
N ASP A 45 14.67 28.63 8.81
CA ASP A 45 15.36 28.09 9.98
C ASP A 45 14.64 26.82 10.46
N ARG A 46 15.38 25.76 10.79
CA ARG A 46 14.78 24.47 11.17
C ARG A 46 13.90 24.60 12.42
N ASN A 47 14.16 25.61 13.25
CA ASN A 47 13.36 25.96 14.43
C ASN A 47 12.03 26.66 14.08
N SER A 48 11.91 27.23 12.87
CA SER A 48 10.68 27.84 12.36
C SER A 48 9.71 26.81 11.73
N ILE A 49 10.17 25.58 11.52
CA ILE A 49 9.36 24.52 10.91
C ILE A 49 8.48 23.88 12.00
N PRO A 50 7.15 23.88 11.84
CA PRO A 50 6.24 23.25 12.79
C PRO A 50 6.49 21.75 12.95
N THR A 51 5.99 21.16 14.04
CA THR A 51 5.99 19.70 14.18
C THR A 51 5.22 19.05 13.03
N ALA A 52 5.58 17.82 12.65
CA ALA A 52 4.97 17.14 11.51
C ALA A 52 3.43 17.06 11.63
N ILE A 53 2.94 16.80 12.84
CA ILE A 53 1.51 16.73 13.16
C ILE A 53 0.84 18.08 12.94
N HIS A 54 1.42 19.16 13.46
CA HIS A 54 0.84 20.49 13.31
C HIS A 54 0.86 20.94 11.84
N ALA A 55 1.97 20.72 11.13
CA ALA A 55 2.07 21.01 9.70
C ALA A 55 0.98 20.28 8.89
N SER A 56 0.79 18.99 9.17
CA SER A 56 -0.24 18.16 8.55
C SER A 56 -1.66 18.67 8.83
N ASP A 57 -1.95 19.03 10.07
CA ASP A 57 -3.28 19.54 10.45
C ASP A 57 -3.60 20.89 9.78
N LEU A 58 -2.61 21.75 9.58
CA LEU A 58 -2.79 23.01 8.84
C LEU A 58 -3.04 22.76 7.35
N ILE A 59 -2.25 21.89 6.72
CA ILE A 59 -2.47 21.49 5.32
C ILE A 59 -3.88 20.95 5.15
N PHE A 60 -4.31 20.07 6.06
CA PHE A 60 -5.65 19.50 6.04
C PHE A 60 -6.73 20.59 6.12
N LYS A 61 -6.61 21.53 7.07
CA LYS A 61 -7.56 22.65 7.21
C LYS A 61 -7.61 23.55 5.98
N GLU A 62 -6.46 23.84 5.38
CA GLU A 62 -6.37 24.68 4.17
C GLU A 62 -6.98 23.99 2.95
N LEU A 63 -6.79 22.68 2.81
CA LEU A 63 -7.44 21.90 1.75
C LEU A 63 -8.96 21.93 1.92
N GLN A 64 -9.45 21.74 3.14
CA GLN A 64 -10.88 21.80 3.47
C GLN A 64 -11.48 23.19 3.21
N SER A 65 -10.77 24.28 3.57
CA SER A 65 -11.24 25.64 3.30
C SER A 65 -11.33 25.95 1.81
N LYS A 66 -10.52 25.28 0.98
CA LYS A 66 -10.56 25.33 -0.49
C LYS A 66 -11.52 24.31 -1.12
N GLY A 67 -12.38 23.68 -0.32
CA GLY A 67 -13.39 22.73 -0.80
C GLY A 67 -12.86 21.34 -1.18
N VAL A 68 -11.61 21.01 -0.83
CA VAL A 68 -11.04 19.68 -1.06
C VAL A 68 -11.45 18.75 0.08
N LEU A 69 -12.48 17.94 -0.17
CA LEU A 69 -13.05 17.02 0.80
C LEU A 69 -12.21 15.73 0.87
N ILE A 70 -11.40 15.61 1.91
CA ILE A 70 -10.60 14.42 2.22
C ILE A 70 -10.73 14.02 3.68
N ASN A 71 -10.40 12.77 4.02
CA ASN A 71 -10.15 12.42 5.42
C ASN A 71 -8.79 12.94 5.90
N ARG A 72 -8.58 12.94 7.22
CA ARG A 72 -7.26 13.25 7.78
C ARG A 72 -6.20 12.29 7.27
N PHE A 73 -4.98 12.81 7.12
CA PHE A 73 -3.81 12.02 6.76
C PHE A 73 -3.54 10.90 7.78
N THR A 74 -3.16 9.73 7.29
CA THR A 74 -2.93 8.51 8.09
C THR A 74 -1.52 8.35 8.58
N LEU A 75 -0.58 8.79 7.75
CA LEU A 75 0.83 8.74 8.03
C LEU A 75 1.36 10.17 7.99
N VAL A 76 1.91 10.62 9.10
CA VAL A 76 2.50 11.94 9.21
C VAL A 76 3.87 11.79 9.84
N GLY A 77 4.89 12.31 9.19
CA GLY A 77 6.24 12.27 9.74
C GLY A 77 7.28 12.91 8.82
N TRP A 78 8.48 13.10 9.35
CA TRP A 78 9.58 13.63 8.57
C TRP A 78 10.35 12.52 7.86
N ALA A 79 10.57 12.70 6.56
CA ALA A 79 11.49 11.89 5.76
C ALA A 79 12.59 12.81 5.24
N ARG A 80 13.77 12.78 5.88
CA ARG A 80 14.85 13.74 5.67
C ARG A 80 14.37 15.18 5.95
N LYS A 81 14.38 16.06 4.94
CA LYS A 81 13.91 17.46 5.04
C LYS A 81 12.48 17.66 4.49
N LYS A 82 11.74 16.57 4.25
CA LYS A 82 10.41 16.62 3.63
C LYS A 82 9.37 16.07 4.60
N LEU A 83 8.24 16.74 4.70
CA LEU A 83 7.09 16.22 5.43
C LEU A 83 6.45 15.15 4.55
N LYS A 84 6.25 13.96 5.11
CA LYS A 84 5.65 12.81 4.44
C LYS A 84 4.21 12.67 4.93
N LEU A 85 3.27 12.66 3.98
CA LEU A 85 1.83 12.53 4.22
C LEU A 85 1.28 11.30 3.51
N GLY A 86 0.69 10.38 4.26
CA GLY A 86 -0.07 9.23 3.74
C GLY A 86 -1.57 9.47 3.87
N VAL A 87 -2.35 8.81 3.02
CA VAL A 87 -3.81 8.96 2.92
C VAL A 87 -4.52 7.68 3.31
N ASN A 88 -5.81 7.75 3.59
CA ASN A 88 -6.57 6.64 4.18
C ASN A 88 -7.13 5.67 3.12
N ASN A 89 -7.54 6.20 1.97
CA ASN A 89 -8.27 5.46 0.96
C ASN A 89 -7.91 5.96 -0.45
N LYS A 90 -8.39 5.23 -1.47
CA LYS A 90 -8.13 5.52 -2.89
C LYS A 90 -8.81 6.81 -3.36
N GLU A 91 -9.97 7.14 -2.82
CA GLU A 91 -10.72 8.34 -3.19
C GLU A 91 -9.95 9.60 -2.82
N ASP A 92 -9.55 9.72 -1.54
CA ASP A 92 -8.73 10.82 -1.03
C ASP A 92 -7.42 10.93 -1.84
N TYR A 93 -6.81 9.80 -2.18
CA TYR A 93 -5.62 9.76 -3.02
C TYR A 93 -5.87 10.36 -4.40
N ALA A 94 -6.94 9.94 -5.07
CA ALA A 94 -7.29 10.42 -6.41
C ALA A 94 -7.58 11.93 -6.40
N ILE A 95 -8.36 12.40 -5.43
CA ILE A 95 -8.66 13.82 -5.21
C ILE A 95 -7.37 14.63 -5.02
N LEU A 96 -6.43 14.13 -4.20
CA LEU A 96 -5.20 14.85 -3.89
C LEU A 96 -4.18 14.87 -5.04
N VAL A 97 -4.19 13.86 -5.90
CA VAL A 97 -3.39 13.85 -7.13
C VAL A 97 -3.95 14.84 -8.15
N SER A 98 -5.27 14.88 -8.34
CA SER A 98 -5.93 15.73 -9.33
C SER A 98 -6.08 17.19 -8.90
N THR A 99 -6.13 17.48 -7.60
CA THR A 99 -6.32 18.86 -7.12
C THR A 99 -5.07 19.72 -7.30
N ASP A 100 -5.28 20.95 -7.74
CA ASP A 100 -4.25 22.00 -7.75
C ASP A 100 -4.39 22.97 -6.56
N ASN A 101 -5.35 22.71 -5.67
CA ASN A 101 -5.66 23.55 -4.51
C ASN A 101 -4.72 23.34 -3.32
N TRP A 102 -3.56 22.72 -3.52
CA TRP A 102 -2.59 22.53 -2.46
C TRP A 102 -2.13 23.88 -1.86
N PRO A 103 -1.87 23.96 -0.54
CA PRO A 103 -1.21 25.13 0.04
C PRO A 103 0.14 25.38 -0.62
N THR A 104 0.45 26.65 -0.84
CA THR A 104 1.78 27.12 -1.28
C THR A 104 2.61 27.63 -0.10
N LYS A 105 1.98 27.90 1.05
CA LYS A 105 2.63 28.36 2.28
C LYS A 105 2.09 27.65 3.50
N ILE A 106 2.95 27.43 4.48
CA ILE A 106 2.60 26.99 5.84
C ILE A 106 3.43 27.83 6.82
N TYR A 107 2.79 28.52 7.76
CA TYR A 107 3.46 29.48 8.66
C TYR A 107 4.28 30.55 7.94
N GLY A 108 3.80 31.01 6.78
CA GLY A 108 4.53 31.98 5.97
C GLY A 108 5.77 31.42 5.26
N ILE A 109 6.11 30.14 5.46
CA ILE A 109 7.18 29.46 4.75
C ILE A 109 6.63 28.89 3.45
N ASP A 110 7.26 29.19 2.33
CA ASP A 110 6.92 28.62 1.04
C ASP A 110 7.18 27.12 1.01
N ILE A 111 6.21 26.38 0.48
CA ILE A 111 6.25 24.94 0.33
C ILE A 111 6.03 24.52 -1.12
N VAL A 112 6.61 23.38 -1.46
CA VAL A 112 6.41 22.69 -2.74
C VAL A 112 5.86 21.30 -2.46
N VAL A 113 4.72 20.99 -3.07
CA VAL A 113 4.11 19.67 -2.99
C VAL A 113 4.65 18.78 -4.08
N VAL A 114 5.27 17.68 -3.69
CA VAL A 114 5.71 16.61 -4.59
C VAL A 114 4.64 15.54 -4.62
N LYS A 115 3.81 15.60 -5.67
CA LYS A 115 2.82 14.56 -5.99
C LYS A 115 3.54 13.27 -6.41
N PRO A 116 2.99 12.08 -6.10
CA PRO A 116 3.50 10.82 -6.63
C PRO A 116 3.49 10.81 -8.17
N LYS A 117 4.57 10.30 -8.77
CA LYS A 117 4.74 10.28 -10.24
C LYS A 117 3.95 9.16 -10.95
N TYR A 118 3.53 8.14 -10.22
CA TYR A 118 2.92 6.94 -10.78
C TYR A 118 1.63 6.61 -10.06
N ILE A 119 0.69 6.06 -10.82
CA ILE A 119 -0.54 5.48 -10.30
C ILE A 119 -0.18 4.16 -9.62
N PRO A 120 -0.60 3.94 -8.37
CA PRO A 120 -0.29 2.69 -7.70
C PRO A 120 -1.09 1.53 -8.25
N ASP A 121 -0.55 0.32 -8.08
CA ASP A 121 -1.19 -0.94 -8.50
C ASP A 121 -2.60 -1.12 -7.93
N SER A 122 -2.95 -0.39 -6.87
CA SER A 122 -4.29 -0.42 -6.30
C SER A 122 -5.36 0.25 -7.17
N PHE A 123 -4.98 1.02 -8.19
CA PHE A 123 -5.87 1.54 -9.24
C PHE A 123 -5.83 0.69 -10.51
N ALA A 124 -5.13 -0.45 -10.47
CA ALA A 124 -5.09 -1.36 -11.60
C ALA A 124 -6.27 -2.34 -11.56
N LEU A 125 -6.79 -2.63 -12.75
CA LEU A 125 -7.80 -3.63 -13.00
C LEU A 125 -7.23 -4.72 -13.91
N VAL A 126 -7.93 -5.86 -13.92
CA VAL A 126 -7.62 -6.98 -14.80
C VAL A 126 -8.89 -7.39 -15.53
N VAL A 127 -8.84 -7.37 -16.85
CA VAL A 127 -9.80 -8.11 -17.67
C VAL A 127 -9.31 -9.54 -17.83
N ARG A 128 -10.18 -10.49 -17.52
CA ARG A 128 -9.86 -11.92 -17.48
C ARG A 128 -10.46 -12.66 -18.66
N TYR A 129 -9.81 -13.76 -19.01
CA TYR A 129 -10.30 -14.72 -20.01
C TYR A 129 -10.38 -14.16 -21.43
N VAL A 130 -9.45 -13.28 -21.80
CA VAL A 130 -9.33 -12.75 -23.16
C VAL A 130 -8.87 -13.87 -24.11
N PRO A 131 -9.57 -14.12 -25.22
CA PRO A 131 -9.14 -15.09 -26.24
C PRO A 131 -7.74 -14.75 -26.78
N ARG A 132 -6.91 -15.78 -26.98
CA ARG A 132 -5.49 -15.64 -27.36
C ARG A 132 -5.25 -15.20 -28.79
N ASP A 133 -6.25 -15.41 -29.64
CA ASP A 133 -6.27 -15.02 -31.04
C ASP A 133 -6.51 -13.52 -31.22
N LEU A 134 -6.90 -12.79 -30.17
CA LEU A 134 -7.03 -11.33 -30.22
C LEU A 134 -5.67 -10.64 -30.07
N GLU A 135 -5.41 -9.70 -30.98
CA GLU A 135 -4.20 -8.88 -30.95
C GLU A 135 -4.19 -7.90 -29.75
N GLU A 136 -3.00 -7.66 -29.18
CA GLU A 136 -2.85 -6.79 -28.00
C GLU A 136 -3.35 -5.35 -28.26
N ASN A 137 -3.17 -4.83 -29.48
CA ASN A 137 -3.66 -3.50 -29.88
C ASN A 137 -5.18 -3.45 -29.93
N PHE A 138 -5.83 -4.50 -30.44
CA PHE A 138 -7.28 -4.60 -30.48
C PHE A 138 -7.87 -4.61 -29.07
N VAL A 139 -7.31 -5.45 -28.19
CA VAL A 139 -7.71 -5.52 -26.77
C VAL A 139 -7.53 -4.17 -26.09
N SER A 140 -6.41 -3.49 -26.33
CA SER A 140 -6.13 -2.18 -25.75
C SER A 140 -7.16 -1.12 -26.18
N ASN A 141 -7.49 -1.09 -27.47
CA ASN A 141 -8.49 -0.16 -28.02
C ASN A 141 -9.88 -0.43 -27.43
N GLU A 142 -10.31 -1.69 -27.31
CA GLU A 142 -11.60 -2.04 -26.71
C GLU A 142 -11.69 -1.67 -25.21
N VAL A 143 -10.59 -1.85 -24.47
CA VAL A 143 -10.49 -1.41 -23.08
C VAL A 143 -10.62 0.12 -23.00
N GLN A 144 -9.88 0.86 -23.82
CA GLN A 144 -9.93 2.34 -23.82
C GLN A 144 -11.27 2.90 -24.31
N ARG A 145 -11.96 2.19 -25.22
CA ARG A 145 -13.30 2.56 -25.69
C ARG A 145 -14.33 2.54 -24.55
N THR A 146 -14.18 1.60 -23.61
CA THR A 146 -15.08 1.50 -22.44
C THR A 146 -14.58 2.35 -21.26
N ILE A 147 -13.27 2.48 -21.12
CA ILE A 147 -12.61 3.10 -19.96
C ILE A 147 -11.60 4.11 -20.52
N ALA A 148 -12.04 5.34 -20.75
CA ALA A 148 -11.22 6.36 -21.41
C ALA A 148 -9.94 6.67 -20.64
N SER A 149 -9.98 6.55 -19.30
CA SER A 149 -8.81 6.75 -18.44
C SER A 149 -7.91 5.51 -18.29
N ALA A 150 -8.13 4.43 -19.06
CA ALA A 150 -7.26 3.26 -19.03
C ALA A 150 -5.90 3.54 -19.69
N ASP A 151 -4.83 3.16 -19.00
CA ASP A 151 -3.45 3.32 -19.45
C ASP A 151 -2.61 2.09 -19.08
N ARG A 152 -1.42 1.97 -19.69
CA ARG A 152 -0.42 0.92 -19.42
C ARG A 152 -1.02 -0.49 -19.50
N ILE A 153 -1.87 -0.70 -20.49
CA ILE A 153 -2.53 -1.98 -20.78
C ILE A 153 -1.46 -3.00 -21.20
N LYS A 154 -1.38 -4.11 -20.47
CA LYS A 154 -0.37 -5.14 -20.67
C LYS A 154 -0.95 -6.52 -20.41
N ARG A 155 -0.60 -7.46 -21.27
CA ARG A 155 -0.85 -8.88 -21.03
C ARG A 155 -0.08 -9.37 -19.81
N ILE A 156 -0.73 -10.16 -18.97
CA ILE A 156 -0.11 -10.83 -17.83
C ILE A 156 0.53 -12.13 -18.32
N HIS A 157 1.83 -12.27 -18.10
CA HIS A 157 2.56 -13.51 -18.39
C HIS A 157 2.52 -14.46 -17.20
N TYR A 158 1.95 -15.64 -17.40
CA TYR A 158 1.97 -16.74 -16.46
C TYR A 158 3.09 -17.73 -16.80
N SER A 159 3.64 -18.39 -15.79
CA SER A 159 4.68 -19.42 -15.98
C SER A 159 4.16 -20.69 -16.68
N TYR A 160 2.84 -20.92 -16.64
CA TYR A 160 2.18 -22.05 -17.28
C TYR A 160 1.30 -21.58 -18.45
N GLN A 161 1.13 -22.46 -19.43
CA GLN A 161 0.29 -22.16 -20.59
C GLN A 161 -1.18 -22.19 -20.21
N ARG A 162 -1.91 -21.12 -20.55
CA ARG A 162 -3.36 -21.00 -20.38
C ARG A 162 -4.04 -21.01 -21.74
N ARG A 163 -5.35 -21.28 -21.76
CA ARG A 163 -6.16 -21.19 -22.98
C ARG A 163 -6.55 -19.75 -23.32
N THR A 164 -6.53 -18.88 -22.32
CA THR A 164 -6.87 -17.47 -22.41
C THR A 164 -5.75 -16.62 -21.82
N ASP A 165 -5.72 -15.36 -22.19
CA ASP A 165 -4.84 -14.35 -21.61
C ASP A 165 -5.63 -13.44 -20.67
N ASP A 166 -4.92 -12.83 -19.72
CA ASP A 166 -5.47 -11.81 -18.83
C ASP A 166 -4.69 -10.52 -19.08
N TYR A 167 -5.36 -9.37 -19.08
CA TYR A 167 -4.72 -8.07 -19.32
C TYR A 167 -4.90 -7.18 -18.10
N ARG A 168 -3.78 -6.65 -17.61
CA ARG A 168 -3.75 -5.63 -16.56
C ARG A 168 -3.74 -4.25 -17.21
N PHE A 169 -4.44 -3.29 -16.60
CA PHE A 169 -4.34 -1.87 -16.96
C PHE A 169 -4.54 -0.98 -15.75
N ASP A 170 -3.96 0.21 -15.77
CA ASP A 170 -4.10 1.23 -14.74
C ASP A 170 -5.27 2.15 -15.12
N VAL A 171 -6.12 2.54 -14.16
CA VAL A 171 -7.24 3.47 -14.38
C VAL A 171 -6.95 4.79 -13.67
N LYS A 172 -6.87 5.89 -14.42
CA LYS A 172 -6.51 7.20 -13.83
C LYS A 172 -7.67 7.86 -13.10
N ASP A 173 -8.89 7.70 -13.60
CA ASP A 173 -10.08 8.28 -13.01
C ASP A 173 -10.72 7.32 -11.99
N TYR A 174 -10.93 7.82 -10.76
CA TYR A 174 -11.46 7.00 -9.68
C TYR A 174 -12.95 6.67 -9.85
N SER A 175 -13.71 7.56 -10.50
CA SER A 175 -15.14 7.35 -10.76
C SER A 175 -15.33 6.26 -11.82
N GLU A 176 -14.56 6.31 -12.91
CA GLU A 176 -14.51 5.24 -13.93
C GLU A 176 -14.07 3.91 -13.31
N TYR A 177 -13.01 3.91 -12.49
CA TYR A 177 -12.53 2.71 -11.80
C TYR A 177 -13.65 2.02 -11.00
N ASN A 178 -14.43 2.78 -10.23
CA ASN A 178 -15.55 2.23 -9.44
C ASN A 178 -16.73 1.80 -10.31
N ALA A 179 -17.10 2.60 -11.31
CA ALA A 179 -18.21 2.29 -12.21
C ALA A 179 -17.95 0.96 -12.95
N VAL A 180 -16.76 0.78 -13.49
CA VAL A 180 -16.36 -0.44 -14.21
C VAL A 180 -16.32 -1.65 -13.28
N LEU A 181 -15.79 -1.49 -12.06
CA LEU A 181 -15.80 -2.56 -11.07
C LEU A 181 -17.21 -2.97 -10.64
N GLN A 182 -18.11 -2.00 -10.51
CA GLN A 182 -19.51 -2.26 -10.17
C GLN A 182 -20.22 -3.00 -11.30
N LEU A 183 -19.91 -2.68 -12.56
CA LEU A 183 -20.38 -3.44 -13.72
C LEU A 183 -19.80 -4.85 -13.76
N GLY A 184 -18.54 -5.01 -13.33
CA GLY A 184 -17.85 -6.31 -13.21
C GLY A 184 -17.50 -6.99 -14.54
N ARG A 185 -17.80 -6.34 -15.67
CA ARG A 185 -17.57 -6.87 -17.02
C ARG A 185 -17.35 -5.78 -18.06
N ILE A 186 -16.69 -6.15 -19.16
CA ILE A 186 -16.42 -5.29 -20.32
C ILE A 186 -16.63 -6.07 -21.62
N ALA A 187 -17.02 -5.37 -22.69
CA ALA A 187 -17.07 -5.94 -24.01
C ALA A 187 -15.68 -5.90 -24.66
N ILE A 188 -15.19 -7.04 -25.12
CA ILE A 188 -13.99 -7.15 -25.97
C ILE A 188 -14.35 -8.05 -27.16
N GLY A 189 -14.36 -7.47 -28.36
CA GLY A 189 -14.88 -8.14 -29.54
C GLY A 189 -16.35 -8.50 -29.37
N HIS A 190 -16.69 -9.79 -29.53
CA HIS A 190 -18.06 -10.29 -29.37
C HIS A 190 -18.35 -10.90 -27.99
N SER A 191 -17.47 -10.70 -27.01
CA SER A 191 -17.56 -11.34 -25.69
C SER A 191 -17.67 -10.33 -24.55
N TRP A 192 -18.46 -10.67 -23.54
CA TRP A 192 -18.47 -9.97 -22.25
C TRP A 192 -17.50 -10.68 -21.29
N LEU A 193 -16.42 -10.00 -20.95
CA LEU A 193 -15.34 -10.55 -20.13
C LEU A 193 -15.34 -9.95 -18.73
N SER A 194 -14.91 -10.75 -17.76
CA SER A 194 -14.91 -10.35 -16.34
C SER A 194 -13.81 -9.32 -16.08
N ILE A 195 -14.17 -8.26 -15.34
CA ILE A 195 -13.22 -7.31 -14.77
C ILE A 195 -13.10 -7.55 -13.27
N THR A 196 -11.87 -7.58 -12.79
CA THR A 196 -11.55 -7.73 -11.36
C THR A 196 -10.48 -6.74 -10.94
N LYS A 197 -10.39 -6.47 -9.64
CA LYS A 197 -9.27 -5.71 -9.06
C LYS A 197 -7.96 -6.45 -9.33
N PHE A 198 -6.91 -5.72 -9.68
CA PHE A 198 -5.56 -6.27 -9.66
C PHE A 198 -5.08 -6.35 -8.21
N TYR A 199 -4.63 -7.54 -7.81
CA TYR A 199 -3.96 -7.75 -6.54
C TYR A 199 -2.48 -7.93 -6.82
N PRO A 200 -1.63 -6.91 -6.59
CA PRO A 200 -0.20 -7.12 -6.71
C PRO A 200 0.22 -8.20 -5.71
N GLY A 201 1.10 -9.11 -6.12
CA GLY A 201 1.73 -10.02 -5.17
C GLY A 201 2.36 -9.21 -4.04
N ASN A 202 1.99 -9.51 -2.78
CA ASN A 202 2.42 -8.75 -1.61
C ASN A 202 3.96 -8.62 -1.62
N ARG A 203 4.46 -7.41 -1.89
CA ARG A 203 5.89 -7.07 -1.76
C ARG A 203 6.30 -6.78 -0.30
N LEU A 204 5.50 -7.23 0.66
CA LEU A 204 5.86 -7.14 2.06
C LEU A 204 6.90 -8.22 2.32
N THR A 205 8.05 -7.80 2.82
CA THR A 205 9.06 -8.75 3.27
C THR A 205 8.50 -9.53 4.45
N TYR A 206 8.10 -10.76 4.20
CA TYR A 206 7.78 -11.73 5.23
C TYR A 206 9.07 -12.31 5.76
N CYS A 207 9.22 -12.32 7.08
CA CYS A 207 10.29 -13.05 7.70
C CYS A 207 10.03 -14.55 7.53
N THR A 208 10.85 -15.28 6.78
CA THR A 208 10.67 -16.73 6.59
C THR A 208 11.00 -17.56 7.85
N ARG A 209 11.38 -16.91 8.96
CA ARG A 209 11.57 -17.56 10.27
C ARG A 209 10.26 -17.59 11.05
N CYS A 210 9.60 -16.44 11.20
CA CYS A 210 8.39 -16.31 12.03
C CYS A 210 7.11 -15.98 11.26
N TRP A 211 7.22 -15.81 9.93
CA TRP A 211 6.16 -15.45 8.98
C TRP A 211 5.47 -14.11 9.22
N ARG A 212 5.98 -13.30 10.16
CA ARG A 212 5.54 -11.92 10.39
C ARG A 212 6.16 -10.95 9.40
N ILE A 213 5.43 -9.87 9.14
CA ILE A 213 5.87 -8.74 8.33
C ILE A 213 6.75 -7.77 9.12
N GLY A 214 7.59 -7.00 8.41
CA GLY A 214 8.29 -5.83 8.96
C GLY A 214 9.74 -6.05 9.40
N HIS A 215 10.33 -7.22 9.14
CA HIS A 215 11.75 -7.48 9.39
C HIS A 215 12.29 -8.62 8.51
N LEU A 216 13.61 -8.68 8.38
CA LEU A 216 14.31 -9.72 7.63
C LEU A 216 14.64 -10.93 8.52
N ARG A 217 14.76 -12.12 7.92
CA ARG A 217 15.08 -13.38 8.61
C ARG A 217 16.35 -13.27 9.47
N ASN A 218 17.39 -12.62 8.95
CA ASN A 218 18.68 -12.42 9.63
C ASN A 218 18.60 -11.50 10.87
N THR A 219 17.55 -10.67 10.97
CA THR A 219 17.30 -9.79 12.13
C THR A 219 16.24 -10.35 13.07
N CYS A 220 15.76 -11.57 12.83
CA CYS A 220 14.68 -12.19 13.59
C CYS A 220 15.23 -12.99 14.76
N ASN A 221 14.81 -12.62 15.98
CA ASN A 221 15.16 -13.33 17.21
C ASN A 221 14.12 -14.38 17.63
N ALA A 222 13.05 -14.56 16.86
CA ALA A 222 12.02 -15.56 17.17
C ALA A 222 12.47 -16.95 16.71
N GLU A 223 11.88 -18.00 17.28
CA GLU A 223 12.04 -19.37 16.81
C GLU A 223 11.49 -19.55 15.39
N SER A 224 12.07 -20.51 14.66
CA SER A 224 11.58 -20.87 13.33
C SER A 224 10.19 -21.50 13.45
N LYS A 225 9.26 -21.13 12.57
CA LYS A 225 7.88 -21.59 12.59
C LYS A 225 7.49 -22.24 11.27
N CYS A 226 6.56 -23.19 11.33
CA CYS A 226 5.94 -23.80 10.16
C CYS A 226 5.17 -22.75 9.37
N ARG A 227 5.28 -22.78 8.03
CA ARG A 227 4.58 -21.84 7.14
C ARG A 227 3.05 -21.95 7.20
N ILE A 228 2.55 -23.15 7.51
CA ILE A 228 1.12 -23.47 7.44
C ILE A 228 0.48 -23.23 8.81
N CYS A 229 0.92 -23.97 9.84
CA CYS A 229 0.30 -23.93 11.16
C CYS A 229 0.96 -22.98 12.18
N LEU A 230 2.11 -22.39 11.85
CA LEU A 230 2.91 -21.49 12.72
C LEU A 230 3.44 -22.11 14.03
N GLU A 231 3.40 -23.43 14.15
CA GLU A 231 4.08 -24.16 15.23
C GLU A 231 5.60 -24.06 15.09
N ASN A 232 6.31 -24.17 16.21
CA ASN A 232 7.76 -24.05 16.22
C ASN A 232 8.41 -25.26 15.54
N LEU A 233 9.33 -24.98 14.63
CA LEU A 233 10.23 -25.95 14.00
C LEU A 233 11.44 -26.10 14.93
N ASN A 234 11.39 -27.09 15.80
CA ASN A 234 12.55 -27.50 16.59
C ASN A 234 13.52 -28.26 15.69
N ILE A 235 14.82 -28.10 15.94
CA ILE A 235 15.86 -28.82 15.20
C ILE A 235 15.89 -30.30 15.61
N ASP A 236 15.54 -30.58 16.87
CA ASP A 236 15.68 -31.91 17.47
C ASP A 236 14.47 -32.81 17.26
N THR A 237 13.33 -32.28 16.81
CA THR A 237 12.12 -33.06 16.54
C THR A 237 11.55 -32.75 15.16
N PRO A 238 11.26 -33.78 14.34
CA PRO A 238 10.62 -33.57 13.05
C PRO A 238 9.21 -33.00 13.27
N HIS A 239 8.97 -31.80 12.73
CA HIS A 239 7.66 -31.18 12.78
C HIS A 239 6.66 -31.92 11.89
N MET A 240 5.57 -32.40 12.49
CA MET A 240 4.43 -33.00 11.80
C MET A 240 3.35 -31.94 11.61
N CYS A 241 3.26 -31.36 10.41
CA CYS A 241 2.28 -30.31 10.14
C CYS A 241 0.86 -30.87 10.14
N ASN A 242 -0.02 -30.25 10.92
CA ASN A 242 -1.46 -30.58 10.95
C ASN A 242 -2.25 -30.07 9.73
N ASN A 243 -1.60 -29.37 8.79
CA ASN A 243 -2.20 -28.72 7.62
C ASN A 243 -3.32 -27.72 7.92
N GLU A 244 -3.44 -27.23 9.16
CA GLU A 244 -4.39 -26.18 9.50
C GLU A 244 -3.73 -24.81 9.28
N PRO A 245 -4.16 -24.03 8.28
CA PRO A 245 -3.51 -22.76 7.95
C PRO A 245 -3.80 -21.70 9.02
N LYS A 246 -2.75 -20.97 9.42
CA LYS A 246 -2.82 -19.87 10.39
C LYS A 246 -2.04 -18.63 9.89
N CYS A 247 -2.62 -17.42 9.95
CA CYS A 247 -1.93 -16.17 9.58
C CYS A 247 -1.13 -15.64 10.79
N ALA A 248 0.16 -15.34 10.64
CA ALA A 248 1.03 -14.87 11.74
C ALA A 248 0.76 -13.41 12.16
N GLN A 249 -0.16 -12.76 11.45
CA GLN A 249 -0.52 -11.35 11.55
C GLN A 249 -1.86 -11.17 12.25
N CYS A 250 -2.87 -11.96 11.88
CA CYS A 250 -4.24 -11.84 12.39
C CYS A 250 -4.76 -13.12 13.08
N ASP A 251 -3.94 -14.19 13.15
CA ASP A 251 -4.31 -15.51 13.68
C ASP A 251 -5.52 -16.18 12.97
N GLY A 252 -5.92 -15.68 11.79
CA GLY A 252 -7.01 -16.20 10.97
C GLY A 252 -6.68 -17.52 10.26
N LYS A 253 -7.73 -18.23 9.78
CA LYS A 253 -7.66 -19.54 9.12
C LYS A 253 -7.23 -19.48 7.64
N HIS A 254 -6.10 -18.86 7.35
CA HIS A 254 -5.53 -18.77 6.01
C HIS A 254 -4.00 -18.59 6.11
N HIS A 255 -3.30 -18.71 4.99
CA HIS A 255 -1.84 -18.57 4.98
C HIS A 255 -1.41 -17.13 5.29
N SER A 256 -0.25 -16.99 5.94
CA SER A 256 0.36 -15.67 6.22
C SER A 256 0.69 -14.87 4.95
N LEU A 257 0.88 -15.56 3.82
CA LEU A 257 1.15 -14.97 2.51
C LEU A 257 -0.12 -14.72 1.68
N ASP A 258 -1.29 -15.02 2.23
CA ASP A 258 -2.54 -14.78 1.52
C ASP A 258 -2.71 -13.28 1.25
N SER A 259 -3.03 -12.95 0.00
CA SER A 259 -3.34 -11.59 -0.45
C SER A 259 -4.51 -10.96 0.31
N GLN A 260 -5.33 -11.76 0.99
CA GLN A 260 -6.52 -11.31 1.72
C GLN A 260 -6.30 -11.08 3.24
N CYS A 261 -5.12 -11.35 3.83
CA CYS A 261 -4.85 -11.18 5.29
C CYS A 261 -4.99 -9.69 5.74
#